data_AF-A0ABD5MMT3-F1
#
_entry.id   AF-A0ABD5MMT3-F1
#
_cell.length_a   1.000
_cell.length_b   1.000
_cell.length_c   1.000
_cell.angle_alpha   90.00
_cell.angle_beta   90.00
_cell.angle_gamma   90.00
#
_symmetry.space_group_name_H-M   'P 1'
#
loop_
_entity.id
_entity.type
_entity.pdbx_description
1 polymer ?
#
loop_
_entity_poly.entity_id
_entity_poly.type
_entity_poly.pdbx_seq_one_letter_code
_entity_poly.pdbx_strand_id
1 'polypeptide(L)'
;MSSNDTKHVQTELNEDEYERFREFAREHGLSLKEAGHEALIEWIERQQQADPNDPAFTVLDDLEDESLPASAATDAREEDDLVEEWDGSDESFTLADDPSAQS
;
A
#
# COMPACT_ATOMS: atom_id res chain seq x y z
N MET A 1 -17.78 40.84 -2.77
CA MET A 1 -16.74 40.96 -1.73
C MET A 1 -16.57 39.57 -1.15
N SER A 2 -15.50 38.87 -1.51
CA SER A 2 -15.21 37.54 -0.95
C SER A 2 -14.66 37.71 0.45
N SER A 3 -15.42 37.28 1.46
CA SER A 3 -14.91 37.15 2.83
C SER A 3 -13.85 36.06 2.81
N ASN A 4 -12.64 36.36 3.31
CA ASN A 4 -11.61 35.35 3.54
C ASN A 4 -12.18 34.29 4.50
N ASP A 5 -12.44 33.08 4.01
CA ASP A 5 -12.97 31.95 4.80
C ASP A 5 -11.86 31.29 5.65
N THR A 6 -11.09 32.10 6.36
CA THR A 6 -10.08 31.59 7.31
C THR A 6 -10.74 31.43 8.67
N LYS A 7 -10.65 30.23 9.26
CA LYS A 7 -11.08 30.00 10.64
C LYS A 7 -9.91 30.21 11.59
N HIS A 8 -10.19 30.75 12.77
CA HIS A 8 -9.19 30.96 13.81
C HIS A 8 -9.34 29.86 14.87
N VAL A 9 -8.24 29.19 15.17
CA VAL A 9 -8.13 28.22 16.26
C VAL A 9 -7.09 28.76 17.24
N GLN A 10 -7.42 28.76 18.52
CA GLN A 10 -6.54 29.19 19.61
C GLN A 10 -6.32 28.02 20.55
N THR A 11 -5.08 27.82 20.97
CA THR A 11 -4.67 26.83 21.96
C THR A 11 -3.86 27.51 23.06
N GLU A 12 -3.72 26.83 24.19
CA GLU A 12 -2.90 27.28 25.32
C GLU A 12 -1.67 26.38 25.42
N LEU A 13 -0.51 27.01 25.64
CA LEU A 13 0.77 26.36 25.91
C LEU A 13 1.26 26.85 27.27
N ASN A 14 1.88 25.98 28.05
CA ASN A 14 2.60 26.44 29.24
C ASN A 14 3.86 27.22 28.85
N GLU A 15 4.51 27.86 29.82
CA GLU A 15 5.67 28.72 29.58
C GLU A 15 6.83 27.96 28.89
N ASP A 16 7.13 26.75 29.35
CA ASP A 16 8.20 25.92 28.79
C ASP A 16 7.87 25.46 27.35
N GLU A 17 6.63 25.04 27.10
CA GLU A 17 6.15 24.66 25.77
C GLU A 17 6.21 25.85 24.80
N TYR A 18 5.78 27.02 25.26
CA TYR A 18 5.79 28.23 24.46
C TYR A 18 7.21 28.64 24.08
N GLU A 19 8.16 28.67 25.03
CA GLU A 19 9.52 29.11 24.74
C GLU A 19 10.25 28.11 23.83
N ARG A 20 10.05 26.80 24.03
CA ARG A 20 10.58 25.76 23.11
C ARG A 20 10.02 25.93 21.70
N PHE A 21 8.71 26.18 21.58
CA PHE A 21 8.07 26.40 20.28
C PHE A 21 8.53 27.69 19.62
N ARG A 22 8.77 28.74 20.40
CA ARG A 22 9.28 30.02 19.94
C ARG A 22 10.72 29.94 19.45
N GLU A 23 11.56 29.20 20.15
CA GLU A 23 12.94 28.93 19.72
C GLU A 23 12.96 28.16 18.41
N PHE A 24 12.17 27.08 18.32
CA PHE A 24 11.99 26.31 17.09
C PHE A 24 11.56 27.19 15.91
N ALA A 25 10.51 28.01 16.07
CA ALA A 25 10.07 28.91 15.02
C ALA A 25 11.18 29.89 14.59
N ARG A 26 11.96 30.41 15.54
CA ARG A 26 13.08 31.33 15.28
C ARG A 26 14.21 30.65 14.49
N GLU A 27 14.59 29.43 14.87
CA GLU A 27 15.64 28.66 14.18
C GLU A 27 15.26 28.37 12.72
N HIS A 28 13.96 28.16 12.47
CA HIS A 28 13.43 27.90 11.14
C HIS A 28 13.07 29.19 10.35
N GLY A 29 13.25 30.37 10.95
CA GLY A 29 12.93 31.66 10.31
C GLY A 29 11.42 31.88 10.10
N LEU A 30 10.58 31.19 10.84
CA LEU A 30 9.13 31.23 10.76
C LEU A 30 8.53 32.14 11.84
N SER A 31 7.38 32.74 11.56
CA SER A 31 6.53 33.29 12.63
C SER A 31 5.89 32.16 13.44
N LEU A 32 5.50 32.45 14.69
CA LEU A 32 4.77 31.50 15.54
C LEU A 32 3.49 30.97 14.87
N LYS A 33 2.84 31.81 14.05
CA LYS A 33 1.61 31.43 13.34
C LYS A 33 1.91 30.47 12.20
N GLU A 34 2.99 30.69 11.45
CA GLU A 34 3.42 29.81 10.35
C GLU A 34 3.90 28.47 10.90
N ALA A 35 4.80 28.49 11.89
CA ALA A 35 5.26 27.28 12.56
C ALA A 35 4.08 26.48 13.16
N GLY A 36 3.08 27.17 13.70
CA GLY A 36 1.91 26.54 14.30
C GLY A 36 0.97 25.95 13.26
N HIS A 37 0.85 26.61 12.11
CA HIS A 37 0.11 26.10 10.97
C HIS A 37 0.77 24.84 10.41
N GLU A 38 2.08 24.88 10.15
CA GLU A 38 2.84 23.73 9.64
C GLU A 38 2.78 22.55 10.62
N ALA A 39 3.02 22.78 11.92
CA ALA A 39 2.96 21.74 12.93
C ALA A 39 1.56 21.08 13.02
N LEU A 40 0.49 21.87 12.87
CA LEU A 40 -0.87 21.34 12.88
C LEU A 40 -1.14 20.46 11.66
N ILE A 41 -0.75 20.89 10.46
CA ILE A 41 -0.93 20.10 9.22
C ILE A 41 -0.15 18.80 9.30
N GLU A 42 1.13 18.87 9.67
CA GLU A 42 1.99 17.69 9.86
C GLU A 42 1.42 16.72 10.89
N TRP A 43 0.85 17.23 11.99
CA TRP A 43 0.19 16.38 12.98
C TRP A 43 -1.01 15.67 12.37
N ILE A 44 -1.86 16.37 11.61
CA ILE A 44 -3.05 15.78 10.96
C ILE A 44 -2.62 14.69 10.00
N GLU A 45 -1.64 14.95 9.15
CA GLU A 45 -1.15 13.99 8.16
C GLU A 45 -0.55 12.75 8.81
N ARG A 46 0.20 12.89 9.90
CA ARG A 46 0.74 11.73 10.65
C ARG A 46 -0.32 10.93 11.39
N GLN A 47 -1.40 11.56 11.84
CA GLN A 47 -2.48 10.89 12.57
C GLN A 47 -3.55 10.33 11.63
N GLN A 48 -3.56 10.73 10.37
CA GLN A 48 -4.47 10.20 9.37
C GLN A 48 -4.13 8.73 9.14
N GLN A 49 -4.91 7.84 9.74
CA GLN A 49 -4.86 6.43 9.40
C GLN A 49 -5.26 6.27 7.93
N ALA A 50 -4.60 5.34 7.23
CA ALA A 50 -5.03 4.92 5.91
C ALA A 50 -6.51 4.52 5.99
N ASP A 51 -7.31 4.94 5.01
CA ASP A 51 -8.71 4.54 4.96
C ASP A 51 -8.76 3.01 4.86
N PRO A 52 -9.35 2.31 5.84
CA PRO A 52 -9.41 0.85 5.81
C PRO A 52 -10.24 0.33 4.62
N ASN A 53 -11.03 1.18 3.97
CA ASN A 53 -11.80 0.85 2.77
C ASN A 53 -11.21 1.51 1.51
N ASP A 54 -9.95 1.94 1.55
CA ASP A 54 -9.30 2.49 0.38
C ASP A 54 -9.24 1.40 -0.72
N PRO A 55 -9.79 1.67 -1.92
CA PRO A 55 -9.80 0.70 -3.02
C PRO A 55 -8.43 0.19 -3.43
N ALA A 56 -7.34 0.93 -3.16
CA ALA A 56 -5.98 0.47 -3.40
C ALA A 56 -5.57 -0.69 -2.47
N PHE A 57 -6.23 -0.84 -1.32
CA PHE A 57 -5.93 -1.84 -0.29
C PHE A 57 -7.05 -2.87 -0.09
N THR A 58 -8.25 -2.67 -0.66
CA THR A 58 -9.36 -3.65 -0.64
C THR A 58 -9.44 -4.54 -1.90
N VAL A 59 -8.51 -4.40 -2.84
CA VAL A 59 -8.50 -5.19 -4.10
C VAL A 59 -8.55 -6.70 -3.85
N LEU A 60 -7.95 -7.16 -2.74
CA LEU A 60 -7.96 -8.58 -2.38
C LEU A 60 -9.33 -9.03 -1.89
N ASP A 61 -10.03 -8.22 -1.10
CA ASP A 61 -11.40 -8.50 -0.68
C ASP A 61 -12.33 -8.58 -1.90
N ASP A 62 -12.23 -7.63 -2.83
CA ASP A 62 -12.98 -7.67 -4.10
C ASP A 62 -12.63 -8.91 -4.94
N LEU A 63 -11.35 -9.32 -5.00
CA LEU A 63 -10.92 -10.50 -5.77
C LEU A 63 -11.29 -11.83 -5.09
N GLU A 64 -11.40 -11.86 -3.75
CA GLU A 64 -11.92 -12.99 -2.99
C GLU A 64 -13.44 -13.14 -3.21
N ASP A 65 -14.19 -12.04 -3.27
CA ASP A 65 -15.61 -12.02 -3.63
C ASP A 65 -15.84 -12.37 -5.11
N GLU A 66 -14.93 -11.98 -6.01
CA GLU A 66 -14.91 -12.37 -7.44
C GLU A 66 -14.21 -13.71 -7.70
N SER A 67 -13.88 -14.47 -6.65
CA SER A 67 -13.19 -15.75 -6.81
C SER A 67 -13.97 -16.67 -7.76
N LEU A 68 -13.27 -17.15 -8.78
CA LEU A 68 -13.82 -18.11 -9.72
C LEU A 68 -14.28 -19.35 -8.93
N PRO A 69 -15.41 -19.98 -9.32
CA PRO A 69 -15.89 -21.16 -8.62
C PRO A 69 -14.78 -22.20 -8.53
N ALA A 70 -14.73 -22.96 -7.42
CA ALA A 70 -13.73 -24.01 -7.20
C ALA A 70 -13.69 -25.08 -8.32
N SER A 71 -14.66 -25.07 -9.24
CA SER A 71 -14.70 -25.87 -10.46
C SER A 71 -14.10 -25.15 -11.69
N ALA A 72 -13.30 -24.10 -11.51
CA ALA A 72 -12.65 -23.44 -12.63
C ALA A 72 -11.71 -24.45 -13.30
N ALA A 73 -11.76 -24.56 -14.62
CA ALA A 73 -11.07 -25.63 -15.38
C ALA A 73 -9.53 -25.64 -15.25
N THR A 74 -8.95 -24.69 -14.52
CA THR A 74 -7.49 -24.57 -14.27
C THR A 74 -7.17 -24.48 -12.78
N ASP A 75 -8.17 -24.69 -11.92
CA ASP A 75 -8.01 -24.78 -10.48
C ASP A 75 -7.38 -26.15 -10.19
N ALA A 76 -6.09 -26.16 -9.87
CA ALA A 76 -5.31 -27.36 -9.57
C ALA A 76 -4.82 -27.35 -8.11
N ARG A 77 -5.71 -26.97 -7.20
CA ARG A 77 -5.36 -26.85 -5.77
C ARG A 77 -5.36 -28.22 -5.09
N GLU A 78 -6.11 -29.19 -5.59
CA GLU A 78 -6.11 -30.57 -5.11
C GLU A 78 -5.31 -31.48 -6.04
N GLU A 79 -4.64 -32.49 -5.49
CA GLU A 79 -3.80 -33.40 -6.29
C GLU A 79 -4.61 -34.15 -7.36
N ASP A 80 -5.91 -34.36 -7.11
CA ASP A 80 -6.84 -35.04 -8.00
C ASP A 80 -7.19 -34.20 -9.26
N ASP A 81 -7.07 -32.86 -9.21
CA ASP A 81 -7.33 -31.97 -10.35
C ASP A 81 -6.30 -32.16 -11.48
N LEU A 82 -5.06 -32.51 -11.12
CA LEU A 82 -3.97 -32.76 -12.05
C LEU A 82 -4.10 -34.10 -12.78
N VAL A 83 -4.96 -35.00 -12.28
CA VAL A 83 -5.12 -36.36 -12.79
C VAL A 83 -6.05 -36.40 -14.01
N GLU A 84 -7.05 -35.52 -14.07
CA GLU A 84 -8.02 -35.49 -15.18
C GLU A 84 -7.48 -34.77 -16.44
N GLU A 85 -6.58 -33.79 -16.31
CA GLU A 85 -5.96 -33.10 -17.47
C GLU A 85 -4.81 -33.89 -18.10
N TRP A 86 -4.17 -34.78 -17.33
CA TRP A 86 -3.11 -35.64 -17.83
C TRP A 86 -3.68 -36.78 -18.69
N ASP A 87 -3.96 -36.48 -19.97
CA ASP A 87 -4.07 -37.51 -21.01
C ASP A 87 -2.66 -38.05 -21.22
N GLY A 88 -2.30 -39.06 -20.41
CA GLY A 88 -0.98 -39.68 -20.30
C GLY A 88 -0.48 -40.30 -21.60
N SER A 89 -0.29 -39.48 -22.62
CA SER A 89 0.47 -39.81 -23.80
C SER A 89 1.91 -39.96 -23.34
N ASP A 90 2.31 -41.22 -23.10
CA ASP A 90 3.70 -41.63 -23.00
C ASP A 90 4.42 -41.26 -24.32
N GLU A 91 4.75 -39.99 -24.49
CA GLU A 91 5.58 -39.54 -25.59
C GLU A 91 6.99 -40.06 -25.33
N SER A 92 7.36 -41.08 -26.11
CA SER A 92 8.71 -41.63 -26.10
C SER A 92 9.68 -40.58 -26.62
N PHE A 93 10.43 -39.94 -25.73
CA PHE A 93 11.53 -39.06 -26.13
C PHE A 93 12.71 -39.91 -26.60
N THR A 94 13.26 -39.59 -27.76
CA THR A 94 14.54 -40.17 -28.20
C THR A 94 15.63 -39.14 -27.95
N LEU A 95 16.61 -39.53 -27.11
CA LEU A 95 17.80 -38.73 -26.88
C LEU A 95 18.63 -38.74 -28.18
N ALA A 96 18.86 -37.56 -28.77
CA ALA A 96 19.73 -37.45 -29.94
C ALA A 96 21.16 -37.93 -29.58
N ASP A 97 21.76 -38.68 -30.50
CA ASP A 97 23.10 -39.26 -30.34
C ASP A 97 24.15 -38.15 -30.09
N ASP A 98 25.09 -38.43 -29.19
CA ASP A 98 26.10 -37.46 -28.75
C ASP A 98 27.01 -37.04 -29.91
N PRO A 99 27.11 -35.75 -30.26
CA PRO A 99 27.88 -35.29 -31.41
C PRO A 99 29.40 -35.51 -31.28
N SER A 100 29.89 -35.98 -30.12
CA SER A 100 31.31 -36.26 -29.89
C SER A 100 31.77 -37.61 -30.44
N ALA A 101 30.86 -38.48 -30.91
CA ALA A 101 31.19 -39.79 -31.47
C ALA A 101 31.67 -39.76 -32.94
N GLN A 102 31.68 -38.59 -33.58
CA GLN A 102 32.21 -38.38 -34.92
C GLN A 102 33.48 -37.51 -34.86
N SER A 103 34.62 -38.11 -34.52
CA SER A 103 35.96 -37.52 -34.69
C SER A 103 36.92 -38.53 -35.29
#